data_AF-A0A7X0XFW2-F1
#
_entry.id   AF-A0A7X0XFW2-F1
#
_cell.length_a   1.000
_cell.length_b   1.000
_cell.length_c   1.000
_cell.angle_alpha   90.00
_cell.angle_beta   90.00
_cell.angle_gamma   90.00
#
_symmetry.space_group_name_H-M   'P 1'
#
loop_
_entity.id
_entity.type
_entity.pdbx_description
1 polymer ?
#
loop_
_entity_poly.entity_id
_entity_poly.type
_entity_poly.pdbx_seq_one_letter_code
_entity_poly.pdbx_strand_id
1 'polypeptide(L)'
;MHKKKTTLLIGILLSVIVLGTVAFIAIDKLFFQQEEPVEITRVDSQQEFINLLAAHAQEIQDQKGILTSITLAQAILESNWGESKLATEGRNLFGIKGEYQKDSVTMPTQEFENNEWITIDAAFRKYPTWFESLDDHAALFLKGTSWDKTKYQGVIKAKDYKTAANALQKAGYATDPGYAEKLIELIEQRNLQAYDQIYDPIHYVKQVDDVGTAKLAKDTRIWSSPPRTKNAKPIDDLAKYGAEKLKIAQEMQVGNGIWYQIKQDKKALGWVKNNIIQIKTL
;
A
#
# COMPACT_ATOMS: atom_id res chain seq x y z
N MET A 1 70.84 -10.61 76.93
CA MET A 1 70.23 -11.90 76.52
C MET A 1 69.03 -11.60 75.62
N HIS A 2 68.98 -12.26 74.46
CA HIS A 2 67.90 -12.29 73.46
C HIS A 2 66.66 -11.38 73.67
N LYS A 3 66.40 -10.49 72.69
CA LYS A 3 65.11 -10.41 71.97
C LYS A 3 65.11 -9.32 70.87
N LYS A 4 64.73 -9.76 69.66
CA LYS A 4 63.81 -9.19 68.65
C LYS A 4 63.73 -7.66 68.46
N LYS A 5 63.70 -7.24 67.17
CA LYS A 5 62.54 -6.64 66.43
C LYS A 5 63.05 -6.15 65.05
N THR A 6 62.55 -6.61 63.90
CA THR A 6 61.41 -6.06 63.10
C THR A 6 61.37 -4.51 63.10
N THR A 7 61.32 -3.80 61.96
CA THR A 7 60.18 -3.78 61.01
C THR A 7 60.56 -3.04 59.71
N LEU A 8 60.09 -3.58 58.58
CA LEU A 8 60.00 -2.99 57.25
C LEU A 8 58.68 -2.21 57.13
N LEU A 9 58.65 -0.99 56.57
CA LEU A 9 57.49 -0.38 55.87
C LEU A 9 57.85 1.03 55.36
N ILE A 10 58.34 1.13 54.13
CA ILE A 10 58.28 2.35 53.30
C ILE A 10 57.82 1.87 51.92
N GLY A 11 56.64 2.32 51.47
CA GLY A 11 56.19 2.03 50.11
C GLY A 11 54.69 1.99 49.87
N ILE A 12 53.85 2.75 50.58
CA ILE A 12 52.45 2.98 50.18
C ILE A 12 52.05 4.40 50.55
N LEU A 13 52.45 5.40 49.74
CA LEU A 13 51.84 6.72 49.78
C LEU A 13 52.08 7.53 48.50
N LEU A 14 51.83 6.95 47.32
CA LEU A 14 51.78 7.71 46.06
C LEU A 14 50.92 7.05 44.95
N SER A 15 50.17 5.99 45.26
CA SER A 15 49.37 5.23 44.28
C SER A 15 47.85 5.36 44.46
N VAL A 16 47.35 6.19 45.37
CA VAL A 16 45.88 6.28 45.61
C VAL A 16 45.23 7.53 44.97
N ILE A 17 45.98 8.60 44.68
CA ILE A 17 45.37 9.84 44.14
C ILE A 17 45.26 9.84 42.61
N VAL A 18 46.10 9.09 41.88
CA VAL A 18 46.01 9.01 40.40
C VAL A 18 44.87 8.08 39.93
N LEU A 19 44.47 7.10 40.74
CA LEU A 19 43.39 6.17 40.38
C LEU A 19 41.98 6.76 40.58
N GLY A 20 41.83 7.78 41.44
CA GLY A 20 40.54 8.42 41.70
C GLY A 20 40.04 9.28 40.53
N THR A 21 40.93 9.99 39.82
CA THR A 21 40.55 10.84 38.69
C THR A 21 40.30 10.05 37.41
N VAL A 22 41.06 8.96 37.18
CA VAL A 22 40.82 8.06 36.05
C VAL A 22 39.54 7.24 36.24
N ALA A 23 39.24 6.81 37.48
CA ALA A 23 37.98 6.12 37.77
C ALA A 23 36.76 7.04 37.61
N PHE A 24 36.84 8.34 37.95
CA PHE A 24 35.71 9.25 37.77
C PHE A 24 35.40 9.51 36.28
N ILE A 25 36.44 9.67 35.44
CA ILE A 25 36.27 9.82 33.98
C ILE A 25 35.77 8.52 33.33
N ALA A 26 36.16 7.36 33.86
CA ALA A 26 35.68 6.07 33.37
C ALA A 26 34.23 5.77 33.81
N ILE A 27 33.82 6.23 34.99
CA ILE A 27 32.44 6.08 35.49
C ILE A 27 31.49 7.02 34.73
N ASP A 28 31.90 8.27 34.45
CA ASP A 28 31.09 9.17 33.61
C ASP A 28 30.88 8.59 32.20
N LYS A 29 31.91 7.95 31.62
CA LYS A 29 31.79 7.25 30.32
C LYS A 29 30.97 5.95 30.38
N LEU A 30 30.84 5.32 31.55
CA LEU A 30 30.00 4.14 31.73
C LEU A 30 28.52 4.50 31.99
N PHE A 31 28.24 5.69 32.52
CA PHE A 31 26.89 6.17 32.83
C PHE A 31 26.30 7.12 31.78
N PHE A 32 27.11 7.73 30.92
CA PHE A 32 26.63 8.32 29.66
C PHE A 32 26.43 7.21 28.63
N GLN A 33 25.35 6.46 28.82
CA GLN A 33 24.71 5.77 27.70
C GLN A 33 24.42 6.87 26.67
N GLN A 34 25.10 6.86 25.52
CA GLN A 34 24.68 7.68 24.39
C GLN A 34 23.22 7.30 24.15
N GLU A 35 22.29 8.20 24.49
CA GLU A 35 20.94 8.10 23.98
C GLU A 35 21.08 8.19 22.46
N GLU A 36 20.99 7.04 21.80
CA GLU A 36 20.77 6.97 20.36
C GLU A 36 19.64 7.95 20.05
N PRO A 37 19.85 8.94 19.15
CA PRO A 37 18.82 9.93 18.88
C PRO A 37 17.54 9.21 18.51
N VAL A 38 16.46 9.47 19.26
CA VAL A 38 15.12 9.00 18.90
C VAL A 38 14.83 9.53 17.51
N GLU A 39 14.88 8.65 16.51
CA GLU A 39 14.44 8.97 15.16
C GLU A 39 12.95 9.25 15.24
N ILE A 40 12.59 10.53 15.40
CA ILE A 40 11.21 10.97 15.25
C ILE A 40 10.88 10.77 13.77
N THR A 41 10.32 9.61 13.45
CA THR A 41 9.74 9.35 12.13
C THR A 41 8.69 10.43 11.89
N ARG A 42 9.04 11.41 11.07
CA ARG A 42 8.05 12.36 10.55
C ARG A 42 7.01 11.53 9.82
N VAL A 43 5.81 11.51 10.37
CA VAL A 43 4.66 10.97 9.68
C VAL A 43 4.45 11.81 8.43
N ASP A 44 4.68 11.21 7.26
CA ASP A 44 4.42 11.84 5.98
C ASP A 44 2.91 11.82 5.74
N SER A 45 2.22 12.92 6.08
CA SER A 45 0.77 13.06 5.93
C SER A 45 0.30 12.84 4.48
N GLN A 46 1.17 13.12 3.51
CA GLN A 46 0.88 12.87 2.10
C GLN A 46 0.86 11.36 1.80
N GLN A 47 1.79 10.61 2.39
CA GLN A 47 1.78 9.15 2.29
C GLN A 47 0.60 8.53 3.05
N GLU A 48 0.18 9.10 4.18
CA GLU A 48 -1.04 8.65 4.89
C GLU A 48 -2.30 8.85 4.04
N PHE A 49 -2.43 9.99 3.36
CA PHE A 49 -3.53 10.24 2.43
C PHE A 49 -3.57 9.19 1.31
N ILE A 50 -2.42 8.87 0.71
CA ILE A 50 -2.30 7.82 -0.31
C ILE A 50 -2.71 6.46 0.29
N ASN A 51 -2.15 6.09 1.44
CA ASN A 51 -2.39 4.79 2.07
C ASN A 51 -3.86 4.59 2.44
N LEU A 52 -4.53 5.66 2.89
CA LEU A 52 -5.95 5.64 3.24
C LEU A 52 -6.84 5.30 2.03
N LEU A 53 -6.53 5.83 0.85
CA LEU A 53 -7.35 5.68 -0.35
C LEU A 53 -6.96 4.47 -1.21
N ALA A 54 -5.71 4.03 -1.12
CA ALA A 54 -5.13 3.04 -2.02
C ALA A 54 -5.95 1.74 -2.12
N ALA A 55 -6.35 1.16 -0.98
CA ALA A 55 -7.09 -0.11 -1.00
C ALA A 55 -8.42 0.00 -1.75
N HIS A 56 -9.22 1.03 -1.48
CA HIS A 56 -10.50 1.26 -2.16
C HIS A 56 -10.32 1.60 -3.64
N ALA A 57 -9.27 2.37 -3.97
CA ALA A 57 -8.94 2.68 -5.37
C ALA A 57 -8.49 1.43 -6.15
N GLN A 58 -7.79 0.48 -5.52
CA GLN A 58 -7.44 -0.81 -6.12
C GLN A 58 -8.67 -1.70 -6.33
N GLU A 59 -9.65 -1.67 -5.42
CA GLU A 59 -10.94 -2.34 -5.63
C GLU A 59 -11.70 -1.76 -6.83
N ILE A 60 -11.73 -0.43 -6.96
CA ILE A 60 -12.26 0.26 -8.13
C ILE A 60 -11.53 -0.17 -9.39
N GLN A 61 -10.20 -0.26 -9.37
CA GLN A 61 -9.44 -0.73 -10.53
C GLN A 61 -9.80 -2.16 -10.92
N ASP A 62 -9.90 -3.07 -9.95
CA ASP A 62 -10.21 -4.47 -10.23
C ASP A 62 -11.61 -4.64 -10.85
N GLN A 63 -12.59 -3.92 -10.30
CA GLN A 63 -13.99 -4.03 -10.72
C GLN A 63 -14.32 -3.23 -11.99
N LYS A 64 -13.73 -2.04 -12.13
CA LYS A 64 -14.15 -1.02 -13.11
C LYS A 64 -13.06 -0.71 -14.14
N GLY A 65 -11.83 -1.19 -13.96
CA GLY A 65 -10.72 -1.04 -14.90
C GLY A 65 -10.06 0.35 -14.91
N ILE A 66 -10.39 1.22 -13.95
CA ILE A 66 -9.81 2.56 -13.82
C ILE A 66 -8.52 2.45 -13.02
N LEU A 67 -7.39 2.90 -13.57
CA LEU A 67 -6.09 2.77 -12.91
C LEU A 67 -6.07 3.48 -11.54
N THR A 68 -5.50 2.79 -10.55
CA THR A 68 -5.38 3.27 -9.17
C THR A 68 -4.52 4.53 -9.13
N SER A 69 -3.42 4.54 -9.87
CA SER A 69 -2.52 5.68 -10.01
C SER A 69 -3.24 6.95 -10.48
N ILE A 70 -4.15 6.82 -11.45
CA ILE A 70 -4.97 7.92 -11.96
C ILE A 70 -5.94 8.41 -10.89
N THR A 71 -6.64 7.49 -10.23
CA THR A 71 -7.59 7.84 -9.17
C THR A 71 -6.90 8.59 -8.03
N LEU A 72 -5.74 8.10 -7.58
CA LEU A 72 -4.96 8.72 -6.52
C LEU A 72 -4.37 10.06 -6.95
N ALA A 73 -3.83 10.16 -8.16
CA ALA A 73 -3.26 11.41 -8.67
C ALA A 73 -4.30 12.52 -8.81
N GLN A 74 -5.48 12.19 -9.35
CA GLN A 74 -6.59 13.14 -9.40
C GLN A 74 -7.08 13.49 -8.00
N ALA A 75 -7.23 12.51 -7.09
CA ALA A 75 -7.62 12.81 -5.71
C ALA A 75 -6.63 13.79 -5.06
N ILE A 76 -5.32 13.56 -5.18
CA ILE A 76 -4.29 14.45 -4.64
C ILE A 76 -4.38 15.86 -5.25
N LEU A 77 -4.41 15.95 -6.58
CA LEU A 77 -4.38 17.22 -7.31
C LEU A 77 -5.63 18.07 -7.05
N GLU A 78 -6.81 17.46 -7.14
CA GLU A 78 -8.10 18.14 -7.04
C GLU A 78 -8.47 18.53 -5.60
N SER A 79 -7.96 17.78 -4.61
CA SER A 79 -8.28 18.02 -3.20
C SER A 79 -7.18 18.72 -2.41
N ASN A 80 -6.04 19.02 -3.03
CA ASN A 80 -4.82 19.44 -2.34
C ASN A 80 -4.49 18.48 -1.17
N TRP A 81 -4.22 17.21 -1.49
CA TRP A 81 -3.91 16.17 -0.47
C TRP A 81 -5.01 15.95 0.59
N GLY A 82 -6.27 16.18 0.21
CA GLY A 82 -7.42 16.08 1.11
C GLY A 82 -7.62 17.30 2.02
N GLU A 83 -6.80 18.34 1.87
CA GLU A 83 -6.80 19.51 2.77
C GLU A 83 -7.72 20.64 2.28
N SER A 84 -8.25 20.57 1.05
CA SER A 84 -9.17 21.59 0.56
C SER A 84 -10.44 21.65 1.42
N LYS A 85 -11.04 22.84 1.51
CA LYS A 85 -12.29 23.03 2.27
C LYS A 85 -13.40 22.09 1.79
N LEU A 86 -13.49 21.89 0.48
CA LEU A 86 -14.47 20.98 -0.11
C LEU A 86 -14.17 19.50 0.23
N ALA A 87 -12.90 19.10 0.25
CA ALA A 87 -12.50 17.76 0.65
C ALA A 87 -12.76 17.50 2.14
N THR A 88 -12.58 18.49 3.00
CA THR A 88 -12.75 18.34 4.46
C THR A 88 -14.22 18.45 4.90
N GLU A 89 -14.97 19.45 4.42
CA GLU A 89 -16.36 19.68 4.83
C GLU A 89 -17.38 18.89 3.99
N GLY A 90 -17.08 18.71 2.70
CA GLY A 90 -17.93 18.00 1.74
C GLY A 90 -17.53 16.54 1.53
N ARG A 91 -16.35 16.12 2.02
CA ARG A 91 -15.76 14.81 1.72
C ARG A 91 -15.64 14.54 0.21
N ASN A 92 -15.51 15.62 -0.57
CA ASN A 92 -15.54 15.59 -2.04
C ASN A 92 -14.14 15.89 -2.57
N LEU A 93 -13.46 14.84 -3.03
CA LEU A 93 -12.07 14.91 -3.46
C LEU A 93 -11.90 15.45 -4.88
N PHE A 94 -12.95 15.43 -5.70
CA PHE A 94 -12.84 15.68 -7.15
C PHE A 94 -13.66 16.88 -7.63
N GLY A 95 -14.13 17.72 -6.73
CA GLY A 95 -14.88 18.93 -7.11
C GLY A 95 -16.23 18.66 -7.79
N ILE A 96 -16.86 17.51 -7.55
CA ILE A 96 -18.09 17.14 -8.28
C ILE A 96 -19.25 18.03 -7.80
N LYS A 97 -19.83 18.83 -8.72
CA LYS A 97 -20.99 19.70 -8.45
C LYS A 97 -22.31 18.91 -8.30
N GLY A 98 -23.27 19.51 -7.59
CA GLY A 98 -24.63 19.00 -7.40
C GLY A 98 -24.87 18.42 -6.00
N GLU A 99 -25.71 17.38 -5.94
CA GLU A 99 -26.09 16.70 -4.70
C GLU A 99 -25.76 15.20 -4.77
N TYR A 100 -25.35 14.63 -3.65
CA TYR A 100 -25.22 13.19 -3.46
C TYR A 100 -26.24 12.74 -2.42
N GLN A 101 -27.20 11.89 -2.82
CA GLN A 101 -28.29 11.44 -1.94
C GLN A 101 -29.06 12.61 -1.25
N LYS A 102 -29.24 13.72 -1.98
CA LYS A 102 -29.84 14.99 -1.51
C LYS A 102 -28.95 15.83 -0.58
N ASP A 103 -27.72 15.41 -0.30
CA ASP A 103 -26.75 16.19 0.47
C ASP A 103 -25.81 16.98 -0.47
N SER A 104 -25.59 18.24 -0.11
CA SER A 104 -24.64 19.13 -0.77
C SER A 104 -23.98 20.09 0.22
N VAL A 105 -22.93 20.76 -0.24
CA VAL A 105 -22.31 21.91 0.42
C VAL A 105 -22.13 23.02 -0.60
N THR A 106 -22.62 24.22 -0.28
CA THR A 106 -22.44 25.40 -1.15
C THR A 106 -21.13 26.08 -0.80
N MET A 107 -20.29 26.31 -1.80
CA MET A 107 -19.01 26.99 -1.64
C MET A 107 -18.73 27.90 -2.85
N PRO A 108 -17.96 28.98 -2.66
CA PRO A 108 -17.47 29.78 -3.77
C PRO A 108 -16.50 28.94 -4.63
N THR A 109 -16.64 29.06 -5.95
CA THR A 109 -15.76 28.44 -6.94
C THR A 109 -15.41 29.46 -8.02
N GLN A 110 -14.21 29.31 -8.60
CA GLN A 110 -13.79 30.12 -9.74
C GLN A 110 -14.25 29.46 -11.03
N GLU A 111 -14.99 30.20 -11.85
CA GLU A 111 -15.36 29.81 -13.21
C GLU A 111 -14.69 30.74 -14.21
N PHE A 112 -14.38 30.23 -15.40
CA PHE A 112 -13.87 31.02 -16.50
C PHE A 112 -14.97 31.21 -17.53
N GLU A 113 -15.57 32.41 -17.56
CA GLU A 113 -16.65 32.78 -18.46
C GLU A 113 -16.34 34.12 -19.13
N ASN A 114 -16.68 34.28 -20.41
CA ASN A 114 -16.45 35.53 -21.16
C ASN A 114 -14.99 36.06 -21.10
N ASN A 115 -14.00 35.15 -21.12
CA ASN A 115 -12.58 35.44 -20.99
C ASN A 115 -12.14 36.05 -19.64
N GLU A 116 -12.98 35.98 -18.60
CA GLU A 116 -12.66 36.48 -17.27
C GLU A 116 -12.90 35.40 -16.21
N TRP A 117 -12.12 35.44 -15.13
CA TRP A 117 -12.34 34.61 -13.96
C TRP A 117 -13.37 35.28 -13.06
N ILE A 118 -14.49 34.61 -12.81
CA ILE A 118 -15.53 35.04 -11.88
C ILE A 118 -15.60 34.08 -10.70
N THR A 119 -16.01 34.58 -9.54
CA THR A 119 -16.32 33.74 -8.38
C THR A 119 -17.83 33.64 -8.23
N ILE A 120 -18.36 32.42 -8.23
CA ILE A 120 -19.78 32.15 -8.01
C ILE A 120 -19.93 31.13 -6.89
N ASP A 121 -21.05 31.18 -6.19
CA ASP A 121 -21.43 30.09 -5.29
C ASP A 121 -21.97 28.92 -6.10
N ALA A 122 -21.42 27.73 -5.89
CA ALA A 122 -21.89 26.50 -6.48
C ALA A 122 -22.18 25.45 -5.41
N ALA A 123 -23.23 24.66 -5.64
CA ALA A 123 -23.50 23.48 -4.84
C ALA A 123 -22.57 22.34 -5.28
N PHE A 124 -21.86 21.76 -4.32
CA PHE A 124 -21.02 20.58 -4.50
C PHE A 124 -21.59 19.39 -3.77
N ARG A 125 -21.42 18.20 -4.35
CA ARG A 125 -21.86 16.95 -3.72
C ARG A 125 -21.18 16.80 -2.37
N LYS A 126 -21.94 16.39 -1.36
CA LYS A 126 -21.43 16.07 -0.03
C LYS A 126 -21.58 14.57 0.23
N TYR A 127 -20.49 13.94 0.62
CA TYR A 127 -20.43 12.47 0.76
C TYR A 127 -20.34 12.02 2.22
N PRO A 128 -20.75 10.78 2.53
CA PRO A 128 -20.51 10.16 3.83
C PRO A 128 -19.02 9.97 4.14
N THR A 129 -18.20 9.53 3.18
CA THR A 129 -16.74 9.39 3.33
C THR A 129 -16.06 9.77 2.02
N TRP A 130 -14.72 9.83 2.03
CA TRP A 130 -13.96 9.95 0.78
C TRP A 130 -14.14 8.75 -0.15
N PHE A 131 -14.53 7.57 0.36
CA PHE A 131 -14.74 6.38 -0.47
C PHE A 131 -15.94 6.53 -1.41
N GLU A 132 -17.05 7.13 -0.96
CA GLU A 132 -18.17 7.43 -1.87
C GLU A 132 -17.77 8.49 -2.92
N SER A 133 -16.88 9.43 -2.58
CA SER A 133 -16.33 10.37 -3.57
C SER A 133 -15.50 9.64 -4.63
N LEU A 134 -14.70 8.63 -4.26
CA LEU A 134 -13.96 7.77 -5.19
C LEU A 134 -14.91 6.97 -6.10
N ASP A 135 -15.97 6.41 -5.52
CA ASP A 135 -16.95 5.64 -6.28
C ASP A 135 -17.74 6.49 -7.29
N ASP A 136 -18.10 7.71 -6.92
CA ASP A 136 -18.82 8.63 -7.79
C ASP A 136 -17.93 9.17 -8.92
N HIS A 137 -16.66 9.43 -8.61
CA HIS A 137 -15.63 9.72 -9.63
C HIS A 137 -15.47 8.57 -10.62
N ALA A 138 -15.39 7.32 -10.13
CA ALA A 138 -15.36 6.16 -11.00
C ALA A 138 -16.65 6.02 -11.84
N ALA A 139 -17.81 6.33 -11.26
CA ALA A 139 -19.08 6.31 -11.98
C ALA A 139 -19.15 7.35 -13.11
N LEU A 140 -18.53 8.52 -12.95
CA LEU A 140 -18.41 9.51 -14.02
C LEU A 140 -17.68 8.92 -15.24
N PHE A 141 -16.56 8.21 -15.03
CA PHE A 141 -15.84 7.60 -16.14
C PHE A 141 -16.65 6.52 -16.85
N LEU A 142 -17.30 5.64 -16.09
CA LEU A 142 -18.10 4.55 -16.63
C LEU A 142 -19.35 5.04 -17.38
N LYS A 143 -20.00 6.08 -16.89
CA LYS A 143 -21.27 6.58 -17.42
C LYS A 143 -21.10 7.72 -18.43
N GLY A 144 -19.94 8.35 -18.49
CA GLY A 144 -19.73 9.60 -19.21
C GLY A 144 -20.61 10.73 -18.67
N THR A 145 -20.85 11.74 -19.51
CA THR A 145 -21.75 12.86 -19.18
C THR A 145 -23.19 12.55 -19.60
N SER A 146 -24.12 13.48 -19.39
CA SER A 146 -25.49 13.34 -19.89
C SER A 146 -25.55 13.37 -21.43
N TRP A 147 -24.67 14.13 -22.08
CA TRP A 147 -24.64 14.31 -23.54
C TRP A 147 -23.62 13.40 -24.27
N ASP A 148 -22.63 12.85 -23.57
CA ASP A 148 -21.66 11.91 -24.14
C ASP A 148 -21.33 10.78 -23.15
N LYS A 149 -22.00 9.64 -23.33
CA LYS A 149 -21.81 8.42 -22.54
C LYS A 149 -20.45 7.74 -22.76
N THR A 150 -19.75 8.11 -23.82
CA THR A 150 -18.47 7.51 -24.20
C THR A 150 -17.27 8.41 -23.90
N LYS A 151 -17.51 9.61 -23.36
CA LYS A 151 -16.52 10.67 -23.13
C LYS A 151 -15.19 10.18 -22.54
N TYR A 152 -15.26 9.28 -21.54
CA TYR A 152 -14.08 8.79 -20.81
C TYR A 152 -13.67 7.34 -21.16
N GLN A 153 -14.18 6.78 -22.26
CA GLN A 153 -13.84 5.41 -22.68
C GLN A 153 -12.34 5.22 -22.96
N GLY A 154 -11.64 6.27 -23.38
CA GLY A 154 -10.17 6.24 -23.52
C GLY A 154 -9.45 5.99 -22.20
N VAL A 155 -9.96 6.56 -21.09
CA VAL A 155 -9.40 6.41 -19.74
C VAL A 155 -9.57 4.96 -19.25
N ILE A 156 -10.76 4.38 -19.43
CA ILE A 156 -11.07 3.00 -19.00
C ILE A 156 -10.25 1.96 -19.80
N LYS A 157 -9.97 2.23 -21.07
CA LYS A 157 -9.25 1.30 -21.95
C LYS A 157 -7.73 1.37 -21.79
N ALA A 158 -7.21 2.46 -21.24
CA ALA A 158 -5.78 2.67 -21.04
C ALA A 158 -5.16 1.53 -20.21
N LYS A 159 -3.93 1.16 -20.58
CA LYS A 159 -3.16 0.09 -19.90
C LYS A 159 -2.00 0.61 -19.06
N ASP A 160 -1.77 1.92 -19.15
CA ASP A 160 -0.76 2.65 -18.42
C ASP A 160 -1.29 4.06 -18.13
N TYR A 161 -0.74 4.67 -17.09
CA TYR A 161 -1.19 5.96 -16.60
C TYR A 161 -0.92 7.11 -17.58
N LYS A 162 0.13 7.03 -18.41
CA LYS A 162 0.43 8.08 -19.40
C LYS A 162 -0.67 8.12 -20.46
N THR A 163 -1.08 6.97 -20.96
CA THR A 163 -2.22 6.85 -21.89
C THR A 163 -3.51 7.34 -21.24
N ALA A 164 -3.75 6.99 -19.97
CA ALA A 164 -4.95 7.42 -19.24
C ALA A 164 -5.00 8.93 -19.01
N ALA A 165 -3.90 9.55 -18.56
CA ALA A 165 -3.78 10.99 -18.35
C ALA A 165 -3.99 11.78 -19.64
N ASN A 166 -3.37 11.33 -20.75
CA ASN A 166 -3.61 11.93 -22.07
C ASN A 166 -5.07 11.76 -22.54
N ALA A 167 -5.69 10.62 -22.22
CA ALA A 167 -7.11 10.42 -22.50
C ALA A 167 -8.01 11.36 -21.69
N LEU A 168 -7.67 11.66 -20.43
CA LEU A 168 -8.37 12.66 -19.61
C LEU A 168 -8.28 14.06 -20.21
N GLN A 169 -7.08 14.48 -20.62
CA GLN A 169 -6.87 15.76 -21.30
C GLN A 169 -7.69 15.85 -22.59
N LYS A 170 -7.61 14.81 -23.44
CA LYS A 170 -8.37 14.74 -24.69
C LYS A 170 -9.88 14.75 -24.46
N ALA A 171 -10.35 14.12 -23.38
CA ALA A 171 -11.75 14.14 -22.98
C ALA A 171 -12.18 15.50 -22.43
N GLY A 172 -11.26 16.44 -22.17
CA GLY A 172 -11.58 17.72 -21.56
C GLY A 172 -12.11 17.55 -20.14
N TYR A 173 -11.44 16.71 -19.34
CA TYR A 173 -11.73 16.59 -17.92
C TYR A 173 -11.46 17.91 -17.18
N ALA A 174 -10.33 18.56 -17.50
CA ALA A 174 -9.96 19.89 -17.03
C ALA A 174 -9.74 20.83 -18.22
N THR A 175 -9.92 22.13 -17.98
CA THR A 175 -9.63 23.21 -18.94
C THR A 175 -8.14 23.55 -19.01
N ASP A 176 -7.36 23.10 -18.03
CA ASP A 176 -5.91 23.26 -17.99
C ASP A 176 -5.23 22.50 -19.15
N PRO A 177 -4.46 23.18 -20.02
CA PRO A 177 -3.75 22.53 -21.12
C PRO A 177 -2.60 21.61 -20.67
N GLY A 178 -2.13 21.74 -19.43
CA GLY A 178 -1.06 20.92 -18.84
C GLY A 178 -1.57 19.82 -17.91
N TYR A 179 -2.88 19.53 -17.90
CA TYR A 179 -3.48 18.60 -16.93
C TYR A 179 -2.87 17.19 -17.00
N ALA A 180 -2.71 16.64 -18.20
CA ALA A 180 -2.11 15.31 -18.37
C ALA A 180 -0.68 15.25 -17.79
N GLU A 181 0.13 16.28 -18.05
CA GLU A 181 1.51 16.33 -17.59
C GLU A 181 1.58 16.40 -16.06
N LYS A 182 0.76 17.25 -15.43
CA LYS A 182 0.67 17.33 -13.96
C LYS A 182 0.34 15.99 -13.31
N LEU A 183 -0.60 15.22 -13.90
CA LEU A 183 -0.93 13.89 -13.40
C LEU A 183 0.25 12.92 -13.57
N ILE A 184 0.90 12.93 -14.74
CA ILE A 184 2.05 12.06 -15.01
C ILE A 184 3.20 12.36 -14.04
N GLU A 185 3.57 13.63 -13.89
CA GLU A 185 4.61 14.07 -12.95
C GLU A 185 4.28 13.64 -11.51
N LEU A 186 3.04 13.86 -11.07
CA LEU A 186 2.62 13.50 -9.72
C LEU A 186 2.67 11.98 -9.49
N ILE A 187 2.24 11.20 -10.48
CA ILE A 187 2.31 9.74 -10.45
C ILE A 187 3.76 9.28 -10.32
N GLU A 188 4.66 9.81 -11.16
CA GLU A 188 6.08 9.44 -11.14
C GLU A 188 6.77 9.87 -9.84
N GLN A 189 6.54 11.11 -9.36
CA GLN A 189 7.12 11.64 -8.13
C GLN A 189 6.71 10.84 -6.88
N ARG A 190 5.48 10.31 -6.85
CA ARG A 190 4.94 9.54 -5.72
C ARG A 190 4.90 8.04 -5.97
N ASN A 191 5.49 7.59 -7.08
CA ASN A 191 5.50 6.20 -7.50
C ASN A 191 4.09 5.56 -7.49
N LEU A 192 3.06 6.31 -7.88
CA LEU A 192 1.67 5.85 -7.78
C LEU A 192 1.37 4.70 -8.75
N GLN A 193 2.15 4.55 -9.83
CA GLN A 193 2.06 3.42 -10.74
C GLN A 193 2.32 2.07 -10.06
N ALA A 194 3.01 2.05 -8.92
CA ALA A 194 3.18 0.83 -8.13
C ALA A 194 1.83 0.29 -7.60
N TYR A 195 0.84 1.16 -7.40
CA TYR A 195 -0.50 0.78 -6.96
C TYR A 195 -1.36 0.20 -8.10
N ASP A 196 -0.98 0.41 -9.36
CA ASP A 196 -1.67 -0.21 -10.51
C ASP A 196 -1.46 -1.72 -10.54
N GLN A 197 -0.43 -2.23 -9.86
CA GLN A 197 -0.22 -3.66 -9.68
C GLN A 197 -1.11 -4.21 -8.54
N ILE A 198 -2.36 -4.50 -8.88
CA ILE A 198 -3.35 -5.07 -7.95
C ILE A 198 -3.19 -6.57 -7.71
N TYR A 199 -2.38 -7.24 -8.54
CA TYR A 199 -2.09 -8.67 -8.44
C TYR A 199 -0.59 -8.94 -8.42
N ASP A 200 -0.20 -9.94 -7.64
CA ASP A 200 1.18 -10.42 -7.60
C ASP A 200 1.51 -11.13 -8.92
N PRO A 201 2.70 -10.89 -9.49
CA PRO A 201 3.04 -11.41 -10.80
C PRO A 201 3.33 -12.91 -10.70
N ILE A 202 2.91 -13.68 -11.71
CA ILE A 202 3.29 -15.08 -11.84
C ILE A 202 4.65 -15.12 -12.56
N HIS A 203 5.70 -15.56 -11.87
CA HIS A 203 7.04 -15.65 -12.44
C HIS A 203 7.24 -16.94 -13.24
N TYR A 204 6.72 -18.07 -12.73
CA TYR A 204 6.72 -19.33 -13.46
C TYR A 204 5.59 -20.25 -13.00
N VAL A 205 5.28 -21.22 -13.86
CA VAL A 205 4.51 -22.43 -13.54
C VAL A 205 5.29 -23.62 -14.07
N LYS A 206 5.62 -24.59 -13.21
CA LYS A 206 6.28 -25.83 -13.61
C LYS A 206 5.43 -27.04 -13.24
N GLN A 207 5.38 -28.02 -14.13
CA GLN A 207 4.78 -29.33 -13.83
C GLN A 207 5.75 -30.13 -12.99
N VAL A 208 5.23 -30.82 -11.97
CA VAL A 208 6.02 -31.70 -11.10
C VAL A 208 5.28 -33.01 -10.86
N ASP A 209 6.01 -34.04 -10.42
CA ASP A 209 5.45 -35.34 -10.04
C ASP A 209 5.91 -35.72 -8.64
N ASP A 210 5.68 -34.82 -7.69
CA ASP A 210 6.09 -34.99 -6.30
C ASP A 210 4.92 -35.50 -5.44
N VAL A 211 5.25 -36.07 -4.29
CA VAL A 211 4.26 -36.45 -3.27
C VAL A 211 4.70 -35.91 -1.92
N GLY A 212 3.76 -35.36 -1.16
CA GLY A 212 4.01 -34.84 0.17
C GLY A 212 2.86 -35.08 1.13
N THR A 213 3.07 -34.71 2.38
CA THR A 213 2.04 -34.70 3.43
C THR A 213 1.91 -33.29 4.01
N ALA A 214 0.72 -32.92 4.45
CA ALA A 214 0.51 -31.63 5.08
C ALA A 214 1.27 -31.52 6.43
N LYS A 215 1.78 -30.33 6.73
CA LYS A 215 2.30 -29.99 8.05
C LYS A 215 1.21 -29.29 8.85
N LEU A 216 1.02 -29.69 10.11
CA LEU A 216 0.17 -28.95 11.05
C LEU A 216 0.77 -27.56 11.28
N ALA A 217 0.08 -26.53 10.79
CA ALA A 217 0.50 -25.13 10.92
C ALA A 217 -0.73 -24.25 11.21
N LYS A 218 -0.48 -23.04 11.72
CA LYS A 218 -1.51 -22.00 11.85
C LYS A 218 -1.83 -21.46 10.45
N ASP A 219 -3.11 -21.49 10.05
CA ASP A 219 -3.63 -21.13 8.73
C ASP A 219 -3.17 -22.04 7.57
N THR A 220 -3.98 -23.08 7.31
CA THR A 220 -3.75 -24.16 6.35
C THR A 220 -4.68 -24.07 5.14
N ARG A 221 -5.13 -22.88 4.75
CA ARG A 221 -6.08 -22.70 3.64
C ARG A 221 -5.59 -23.30 2.32
N ILE A 222 -6.51 -23.98 1.64
CA ILE A 222 -6.42 -24.36 0.24
C ILE A 222 -7.13 -23.27 -0.58
N TRP A 223 -6.46 -22.79 -1.61
CA TRP A 223 -6.93 -21.70 -2.45
C TRP A 223 -7.27 -22.15 -3.87
N SER A 224 -8.22 -21.47 -4.52
CA SER A 224 -8.53 -21.69 -5.94
C SER A 224 -7.34 -21.35 -6.86
N SER A 225 -6.52 -20.41 -6.44
CA SER A 225 -5.28 -19.91 -7.05
C SER A 225 -4.47 -19.27 -5.94
N PRO A 226 -3.13 -19.14 -6.02
CA PRO A 226 -2.36 -18.44 -4.99
C PRO A 226 -2.98 -17.08 -4.63
N PRO A 227 -3.05 -16.70 -3.33
CA PRO A 227 -3.47 -15.38 -2.88
C PRO A 227 -2.83 -14.25 -3.68
N ARG A 228 -3.54 -13.11 -3.76
CA ARG A 228 -3.13 -11.94 -4.55
C ARG A 228 -3.00 -12.22 -6.06
N THR A 229 -3.53 -13.32 -6.57
CA THR A 229 -3.81 -13.51 -8.00
C THR A 229 -5.30 -13.27 -8.29
N LYS A 230 -5.62 -13.02 -9.56
CA LYS A 230 -6.99 -12.76 -10.01
C LYS A 230 -7.94 -13.90 -9.63
N ASN A 231 -9.05 -13.56 -8.98
CA ASN A 231 -10.08 -14.49 -8.52
C ASN A 231 -9.61 -15.53 -7.46
N ALA A 232 -8.47 -15.30 -6.80
CA ALA A 232 -8.02 -16.15 -5.70
C ALA A 232 -9.01 -16.07 -4.53
N LYS A 233 -9.47 -17.23 -4.07
CA LYS A 233 -10.33 -17.35 -2.89
C LYS A 233 -9.99 -18.60 -2.10
N PRO A 234 -10.16 -18.58 -0.76
CA PRO A 234 -10.08 -19.80 0.02
C PRO A 234 -11.24 -20.72 -0.38
N ILE A 235 -10.95 -21.99 -0.60
CA ILE A 235 -11.94 -22.99 -1.04
C ILE A 235 -12.03 -24.18 -0.10
N ASP A 236 -10.99 -24.47 0.67
CA ASP A 236 -10.98 -25.57 1.63
C ASP A 236 -9.88 -25.37 2.68
N ASP A 237 -9.78 -26.30 3.64
CA ASP A 237 -8.73 -26.32 4.66
C ASP A 237 -7.88 -27.59 4.52
N LEU A 238 -6.55 -27.42 4.38
CA LEU A 238 -5.59 -28.52 4.26
C LEU A 238 -5.57 -29.41 5.51
N ALA A 239 -5.96 -28.89 6.67
CA ALA A 239 -6.03 -29.68 7.91
C ALA A 239 -6.95 -30.91 7.80
N LYS A 240 -7.95 -30.88 6.90
CA LYS A 240 -8.88 -31.99 6.66
C LYS A 240 -8.19 -33.24 6.11
N TYR A 241 -7.05 -33.08 5.45
CA TYR A 241 -6.32 -34.16 4.78
C TYR A 241 -5.22 -34.75 5.68
N GLY A 242 -5.01 -34.20 6.89
CA GLY A 242 -4.13 -34.77 7.91
C GLY A 242 -2.77 -35.24 7.39
N ALA A 243 -2.44 -36.51 7.63
CA ALA A 243 -1.19 -37.15 7.20
C ALA A 243 -1.31 -37.89 5.84
N GLU A 244 -2.39 -37.66 5.08
CA GLU A 244 -2.59 -38.30 3.79
C GLU A 244 -1.51 -37.90 2.78
N LYS A 245 -1.19 -38.83 1.88
CA LYS A 245 -0.28 -38.55 0.76
C LYS A 245 -1.03 -37.72 -0.29
N LEU A 246 -0.57 -36.51 -0.51
CA LEU A 246 -1.07 -35.61 -1.53
C LEU A 246 -0.08 -35.56 -2.69
N LYS A 247 -0.59 -35.74 -3.91
CA LYS A 247 0.20 -35.55 -5.12
C LYS A 247 0.36 -34.05 -5.37
N ILE A 248 1.56 -33.60 -5.67
CA ILE A 248 1.83 -32.25 -6.15
C ILE A 248 1.96 -32.35 -7.66
N ALA A 249 1.11 -31.61 -8.38
CA ALA A 249 1.10 -31.64 -9.83
C ALA A 249 1.80 -30.43 -10.45
N GLN A 250 1.78 -29.29 -9.75
CA GLN A 250 2.36 -28.06 -10.23
C GLN A 250 3.01 -27.30 -9.08
N GLU A 251 4.06 -26.56 -9.42
CA GLU A 251 4.64 -25.51 -8.60
C GLU A 251 4.52 -24.18 -9.35
N MET A 252 4.15 -23.13 -8.64
CA MET A 252 4.02 -21.78 -9.18
C MET A 252 4.72 -20.79 -8.25
N GLN A 253 5.48 -19.86 -8.83
CA GLN A 253 5.97 -18.71 -8.10
C GLN A 253 5.10 -17.49 -8.39
N VAL A 254 4.51 -16.94 -7.32
CA VAL A 254 3.67 -15.74 -7.33
C VAL A 254 4.31 -14.72 -6.40
N GLY A 255 4.77 -13.60 -6.97
CA GLY A 255 5.65 -12.67 -6.27
C GLY A 255 6.84 -13.41 -5.64
N ASN A 256 7.03 -13.21 -4.34
CA ASN A 256 8.12 -13.88 -3.61
C ASN A 256 7.72 -15.25 -3.01
N GLY A 257 6.49 -15.72 -3.26
CA GLY A 257 5.96 -16.96 -2.69
C GLY A 257 5.95 -18.13 -3.68
N ILE A 258 6.28 -19.32 -3.20
CA ILE A 258 6.15 -20.57 -3.95
C ILE A 258 4.90 -21.32 -3.47
N TRP A 259 4.11 -21.81 -4.42
CA TRP A 259 2.83 -22.48 -4.21
C TRP A 259 2.79 -23.82 -4.91
N TYR A 260 2.16 -24.80 -4.28
CA TYR A 260 1.95 -26.14 -4.81
C TYR A 260 0.48 -26.36 -5.13
N GLN A 261 0.20 -26.86 -6.34
CA GLN A 261 -1.10 -27.42 -6.65
C GLN A 261 -1.15 -28.87 -6.17
N ILE A 262 -2.02 -29.13 -5.21
CA ILE A 262 -2.21 -30.47 -4.61
C ILE A 262 -3.40 -31.20 -5.23
N LYS A 263 -3.27 -32.53 -5.30
CA LYS A 263 -4.26 -33.46 -5.82
C LYS A 263 -4.45 -34.66 -4.90
N GLN A 264 -5.67 -35.18 -4.88
CA GLN A 264 -6.03 -36.48 -4.29
C GLN A 264 -6.85 -37.26 -5.32
N ASP A 265 -6.52 -38.54 -5.55
CA ASP A 265 -7.22 -39.43 -6.49
C ASP A 265 -7.53 -38.79 -7.86
N LYS A 266 -6.50 -38.14 -8.43
CA LYS A 266 -6.53 -37.38 -9.71
C LYS A 266 -7.32 -36.06 -9.69
N LYS A 267 -8.10 -35.76 -8.64
CA LYS A 267 -8.82 -34.50 -8.47
C LYS A 267 -7.89 -33.42 -7.93
N ALA A 268 -7.90 -32.24 -8.55
CA ALA A 268 -7.25 -31.06 -7.99
C ALA A 268 -8.02 -30.54 -6.78
N LEU A 269 -7.32 -30.39 -5.66
CA LEU A 269 -7.88 -29.82 -4.43
C LEU A 269 -7.70 -28.30 -4.41
N GLY A 270 -6.56 -27.81 -4.90
CA GLY A 270 -6.25 -26.38 -5.02
C GLY A 270 -4.79 -26.08 -4.77
N TRP A 271 -4.50 -24.83 -4.43
CA TRP A 271 -3.16 -24.31 -4.19
C TRP A 271 -2.89 -24.09 -2.71
N VAL A 272 -1.70 -24.48 -2.27
CA VAL A 272 -1.20 -24.32 -0.90
C VAL A 272 0.20 -23.76 -0.93
N LYS A 273 0.62 -23.06 0.13
CA LYS A 273 1.99 -22.54 0.22
C LYS A 273 2.97 -23.72 0.29
N ASN A 274 4.13 -23.61 -0.34
CA ASN A 274 5.06 -24.74 -0.42
C ASN A 274 5.54 -25.25 0.96
N ASN A 275 5.77 -24.32 1.90
CA ASN A 275 6.37 -24.61 3.19
C ASN A 275 5.46 -25.44 4.13
N ILE A 276 4.15 -25.50 3.85
CA ILE A 276 3.17 -26.31 4.59
C ILE A 276 2.97 -27.72 4.02
N ILE A 277 3.69 -28.07 2.95
CA ILE A 277 3.82 -29.44 2.46
C ILE A 277 5.22 -29.96 2.77
N GLN A 278 5.31 -31.15 3.37
CA GLN A 278 6.55 -31.88 3.52
C GLN A 278 6.69 -32.84 2.34
N ILE A 279 7.53 -32.50 1.37
CA ILE A 279 7.88 -33.41 0.27
C ILE A 279 8.66 -34.59 0.84
N LYS A 280 8.29 -35.80 0.43
CA LYS A 280 9.10 -36.99 0.70
C LYS A 280 10.08 -37.16 -0.44
N THR A 281 11.36 -36.92 -0.19
CA THR A 281 12.42 -37.37 -1.10
C THR A 281 12.42 -38.90 -1.08
N LEU A 282 12.32 -39.52 -2.26
CA LEU A 282 12.50 -40.97 -2.42
C LEU A 282 13.93 -41.40 -2.07
#